data_AF-A0A7H9BMF3-F1
#
_entry.id   AF-A0A7H9BMF3-F1
#
_cell.length_a   1.000
_cell.length_b   1.000
_cell.length_c   1.000
_cell.angle_alpha   90.00
_cell.angle_beta   90.00
_cell.angle_gamma   90.00
#
_symmetry.space_group_name_H-M   'P 1'
#
loop_
_entity.id
_entity.type
_entity.pdbx_description
1 polymer ?
#
loop_
_entity_poly.entity_id
_entity_poly.type
_entity_poly.pdbx_seq_one_letter_code
_entity_poly.pdbx_strand_id
1 'polypeptide(L)'
;MYRLPPIRYLARQAEPTRISPFFVAVSLLVILILSLFPFSDWRFTGEPVFAFFSYPLPYYATIFDNTVNVLAYIPLGLGLMLMFKHRFFGALLALVCCVLISSSVEFTQQFLPGRVASNLDILSNSFGGMIGICGGLILRSRRWMRHWLIFRHEVIAPGRAAEWATVWLMLWFFSQLDPTQPFLGVVVEARGLPQPFIAPINDAALFLRTLEGVGMMLNLAGVGLFVSVLVAYGRDIPRVMFAVLGLALVLKMAFAGMLLKPEQFFVWLNLNIALGGLIGVLILLLAWQLQRALRALLGVLCLSLATVVSMVWPLTPQLSGTMPLFKWQYGHLLHFNGLAQVIGDIWPFGAIAFLLFFLLRPISGQDFP
;
A
#
# COMPACT_ATOMS: atom_id res chain seq x y z
N MET A 1 -21.11 22.76 14.66
CA MET A 1 -21.02 23.72 13.54
C MET A 1 -21.36 22.99 12.25
N TYR A 2 -22.57 23.17 11.70
CA TYR A 2 -22.96 22.54 10.44
C TYR A 2 -22.21 23.21 9.28
N ARG A 3 -21.14 22.59 8.77
CA ARG A 3 -20.52 23.05 7.52
C ARG A 3 -21.52 22.85 6.39
N LEU A 4 -21.77 23.92 5.63
CA LEU A 4 -22.54 23.85 4.39
C LEU A 4 -21.77 22.94 3.42
N PRO A 5 -22.47 22.03 2.71
CA PRO A 5 -21.81 21.16 1.75
C PRO A 5 -21.17 21.98 0.61
N PRO A 6 -20.01 21.54 0.06
CA PRO A 6 -19.32 22.28 -0.99
C PRO A 6 -20.20 22.41 -2.24
N ILE A 7 -20.07 23.53 -2.98
CA ILE A 7 -20.86 23.80 -4.20
C ILE A 7 -20.73 22.63 -5.20
N ARG A 8 -19.55 22.02 -5.31
CA ARG A 8 -19.29 20.82 -6.13
C ARG A 8 -20.16 19.60 -5.75
N TYR A 9 -20.58 19.48 -4.50
CA TYR A 9 -21.50 18.43 -4.04
C TYR A 9 -22.96 18.73 -4.40
N LEU A 10 -23.33 20.02 -4.46
CA LEU A 10 -24.69 20.47 -4.77
C LEU A 10 -24.96 20.56 -6.28
N ALA A 11 -23.92 20.68 -7.09
CA ALA A 11 -24.03 20.64 -8.55
C ALA A 11 -24.50 19.24 -8.99
N ARG A 12 -25.74 19.15 -9.50
CA ARG A 12 -26.50 17.93 -9.87
C ARG A 12 -25.86 17.01 -10.93
N GLN A 13 -24.59 17.17 -11.27
CA GLN A 13 -23.86 16.39 -12.29
C GLN A 13 -22.67 15.58 -11.73
N ALA A 14 -22.57 15.37 -10.40
CA ALA A 14 -21.49 14.56 -9.85
C ALA A 14 -21.62 13.09 -10.31
N GLU A 15 -20.68 12.61 -11.12
CA GLU A 15 -20.57 11.19 -11.45
C GLU A 15 -20.50 10.36 -10.14
N PRO A 16 -21.16 9.19 -10.09
CA PRO A 16 -21.07 8.31 -8.93
C PRO A 16 -19.62 7.86 -8.71
N THR A 17 -19.15 7.96 -7.47
CA THR A 17 -17.79 7.58 -7.07
C THR A 17 -17.48 6.12 -7.42
N ARG A 18 -16.30 5.85 -7.95
CA ARG A 18 -15.78 4.52 -8.31
C ARG A 18 -14.80 3.95 -7.29
N ILE A 19 -14.72 4.56 -6.11
CA ILE A 19 -13.80 4.16 -5.04
C ILE A 19 -14.06 2.73 -4.56
N SER A 20 -15.31 2.28 -4.37
CA SER A 20 -15.58 0.92 -3.87
C SER A 20 -15.05 -0.18 -4.82
N PRO A 21 -15.33 -0.15 -6.14
CA PRO A 21 -14.71 -1.10 -7.08
C PRO A 21 -13.18 -1.08 -7.07
N PHE A 22 -12.55 0.11 -7.03
CA PHE A 22 -11.09 0.21 -6.95
C PHE A 22 -10.55 -0.36 -5.64
N PHE A 23 -11.24 -0.12 -4.52
CA PHE A 23 -10.89 -0.67 -3.22
C PHE A 23 -11.00 -2.20 -3.19
N VAL A 24 -12.02 -2.77 -3.83
CA VAL A 24 -12.13 -4.22 -4.03
C VAL A 24 -10.95 -4.76 -4.84
N ALA A 25 -10.58 -4.11 -5.95
CA ALA A 25 -9.46 -4.54 -6.78
C ALA A 25 -8.13 -4.51 -6.01
N VAL A 26 -7.87 -3.44 -5.25
CA VAL A 26 -6.68 -3.32 -4.41
C VAL A 26 -6.69 -4.35 -3.26
N SER A 27 -7.83 -4.59 -2.62
CA SER A 27 -7.96 -5.62 -1.58
C SER A 27 -7.68 -7.02 -2.14
N LEU A 28 -8.21 -7.32 -3.32
CA LEU A 28 -7.94 -8.57 -4.02
C LEU A 28 -6.45 -8.72 -4.37
N LEU A 29 -5.82 -7.65 -4.86
CA LEU A 29 -4.39 -7.65 -5.14
C LEU A 29 -3.56 -7.97 -3.89
N VAL A 30 -3.88 -7.36 -2.74
CA VAL A 30 -3.22 -7.64 -1.46
C VAL A 30 -3.41 -9.11 -1.05
N ILE A 31 -4.63 -9.64 -1.15
CA ILE A 31 -4.93 -11.05 -0.83
C ILE A 31 -4.12 -11.99 -1.72
N LEU A 32 -4.10 -11.74 -3.03
CA LEU A 32 -3.36 -12.56 -3.99
C LEU A 32 -1.85 -12.53 -3.71
N ILE A 33 -1.29 -11.35 -3.43
CA ILE A 33 0.13 -11.23 -3.09
C ILE A 33 0.44 -12.00 -1.81
N LEU A 34 -0.31 -11.75 -0.74
CA LEU A 34 -0.08 -12.37 0.57
C LEU A 34 -0.20 -13.89 0.52
N SER A 35 -1.17 -14.40 -0.25
CA SER A 35 -1.50 -15.82 -0.29
C SER A 35 -0.64 -16.63 -1.25
N LEU A 36 -0.15 -16.00 -2.34
CA LEU A 36 0.58 -16.69 -3.41
C LEU A 36 2.10 -16.42 -3.38
N PHE A 37 2.58 -15.54 -2.51
CA PHE A 37 4.01 -15.37 -2.25
C PHE A 37 4.63 -16.69 -1.72
N PRO A 38 5.79 -17.14 -2.23
CA PRO A 38 6.79 -16.41 -3.04
C PRO A 38 6.64 -16.48 -4.57
N PHE A 39 5.54 -17.01 -5.09
CA PHE A 39 5.29 -17.19 -6.53
C PHE A 39 6.29 -18.11 -7.27
N SER A 40 7.04 -18.94 -6.56
CA SER A 40 8.04 -19.84 -7.14
C SER A 40 7.70 -21.33 -6.95
N ASP A 41 8.41 -22.18 -7.68
CA ASP A 41 8.45 -23.64 -7.47
C ASP A 41 7.11 -24.38 -7.63
N TRP A 42 6.16 -23.80 -8.37
CA TRP A 42 4.83 -24.35 -8.56
C TRP A 42 4.88 -25.79 -9.07
N ARG A 43 4.29 -26.71 -8.30
CA ARG A 43 4.24 -28.14 -8.62
C ARG A 43 3.06 -28.78 -7.92
N PHE A 44 2.49 -29.80 -8.55
CA PHE A 44 1.51 -30.64 -7.90
C PHE A 44 2.18 -31.49 -6.81
N THR A 45 1.60 -31.50 -5.62
CA THR A 45 2.16 -32.14 -4.42
C THR A 45 1.80 -33.61 -4.28
N GLY A 46 0.87 -34.13 -5.11
CA GLY A 46 0.44 -35.52 -5.10
C GLY A 46 -0.82 -35.80 -4.26
N GLU A 47 -1.27 -34.82 -3.48
CA GLU A 47 -2.49 -34.91 -2.67
C GLU A 47 -3.76 -34.73 -3.52
N PRO A 48 -4.91 -35.35 -3.16
CA PRO A 48 -6.15 -35.12 -3.88
C PRO A 48 -6.56 -33.63 -3.80
N VAL A 49 -6.73 -32.99 -4.95
CA VAL A 49 -6.81 -31.52 -5.09
C VAL A 49 -7.95 -30.86 -4.29
N PHE A 50 -9.00 -31.62 -3.96
CA PHE A 50 -10.16 -31.14 -3.20
C PHE A 50 -10.25 -31.69 -1.77
N ALA A 51 -9.29 -32.51 -1.32
CA ALA A 51 -9.36 -33.14 0.01
C ALA A 51 -9.33 -32.12 1.15
N PHE A 52 -8.73 -30.94 0.93
CA PHE A 52 -8.61 -29.90 1.95
C PHE A 52 -9.96 -29.34 2.45
N PHE A 53 -11.03 -29.47 1.68
CA PHE A 53 -12.37 -29.05 2.13
C PHE A 53 -12.86 -29.88 3.33
N SER A 54 -12.41 -31.14 3.46
CA SER A 54 -12.88 -32.08 4.46
C SER A 54 -11.84 -32.48 5.50
N TYR A 55 -10.68 -31.83 5.54
CA TYR A 55 -9.68 -32.09 6.58
C TYR A 55 -10.24 -31.80 7.98
N PRO A 56 -9.90 -32.62 8.99
CA PRO A 56 -10.21 -32.27 10.37
C PRO A 56 -9.51 -30.96 10.72
N LEU A 57 -10.20 -30.09 11.45
CA LEU A 57 -9.60 -28.82 11.87
C LEU A 57 -8.34 -29.11 12.71
N PRO A 58 -7.21 -28.43 12.42
CA PRO A 58 -5.96 -28.70 13.11
C PRO A 58 -6.07 -28.38 14.60
N TYR A 59 -5.54 -29.29 15.43
CA TYR A 59 -5.51 -29.09 16.89
C TYR A 59 -4.58 -27.93 17.30
N TYR A 60 -3.53 -27.67 16.51
CA TYR A 60 -2.60 -26.55 16.70
C TYR A 60 -2.68 -25.61 15.48
N ALA A 61 -3.58 -24.64 15.53
CA ALA A 61 -3.56 -23.48 14.64
C ALA A 61 -2.89 -22.30 15.35
N THR A 62 -2.01 -21.56 14.66
CA THR A 62 -1.49 -20.34 15.27
C THR A 62 -2.59 -19.27 15.24
N ILE A 63 -2.81 -18.61 16.38
CA ILE A 63 -3.77 -17.49 16.46
C ILE A 63 -3.38 -16.39 15.47
N PHE A 64 -2.08 -16.24 15.23
CA PHE A 64 -1.55 -15.25 14.30
C PHE A 64 -2.00 -15.48 12.87
N ASP A 65 -1.84 -16.70 12.32
CA ASP A 65 -2.23 -17.00 10.93
C ASP A 65 -3.72 -16.74 10.70
N ASN A 66 -4.55 -17.25 11.59
CA ASN A 66 -6.00 -17.04 11.53
C ASN A 66 -6.34 -15.54 11.61
N THR A 67 -5.63 -14.78 12.45
CA THR A 67 -5.84 -13.34 12.59
C THR A 67 -5.45 -12.60 11.32
N VAL A 68 -4.33 -12.93 10.69
CA VAL A 68 -3.88 -12.31 9.43
C VAL A 68 -4.88 -12.60 8.30
N ASN A 69 -5.36 -13.84 8.20
CA ASN A 69 -6.38 -14.26 7.24
C ASN A 69 -7.70 -13.49 7.43
N VAL A 70 -8.18 -13.37 8.67
CA VAL A 70 -9.33 -12.53 9.02
C VAL A 70 -9.09 -11.07 8.60
N LEU A 71 -7.95 -10.48 8.97
CA LEU A 71 -7.64 -9.08 8.69
C LEU A 71 -7.53 -8.79 7.19
N ALA A 72 -6.97 -9.72 6.39
CA ALA A 72 -6.82 -9.57 4.96
C ALA A 72 -8.16 -9.51 4.20
N TYR A 73 -9.19 -10.23 4.69
CA TYR A 73 -10.50 -10.28 4.05
C TYR A 73 -11.48 -9.20 4.52
N ILE A 74 -11.22 -8.50 5.64
CA ILE A 74 -12.06 -7.37 6.09
C ILE A 74 -12.19 -6.26 5.01
N PRO A 75 -11.09 -5.76 4.41
CA PRO A 75 -11.18 -4.78 3.32
C PRO A 75 -12.00 -5.27 2.13
N LEU A 76 -11.83 -6.54 1.73
CA LEU A 76 -12.55 -7.13 0.62
C LEU A 76 -14.07 -7.16 0.88
N GLY A 77 -14.49 -7.68 2.04
CA GLY A 77 -15.90 -7.74 2.42
C GLY A 77 -16.54 -6.36 2.53
N LEU A 78 -15.81 -5.38 3.09
CA LEU A 78 -16.24 -3.99 3.18
C LEU A 78 -16.44 -3.37 1.78
N GLY A 79 -15.45 -3.54 0.90
CA GLY A 79 -15.49 -3.02 -0.47
C GLY A 79 -16.65 -3.60 -1.28
N LEU A 80 -16.84 -4.92 -1.22
CA LEU A 80 -17.91 -5.63 -1.91
C LEU A 80 -19.29 -5.16 -1.42
N MET A 81 -19.47 -5.02 -0.10
CA MET A 81 -20.73 -4.52 0.47
C MET A 81 -21.03 -3.07 0.03
N LEU A 82 -20.01 -2.22 -0.04
CA LEU A 82 -20.17 -0.84 -0.52
C LEU A 82 -20.36 -0.75 -2.04
N MET A 83 -19.94 -1.77 -2.79
CA MET A 83 -20.12 -1.86 -4.25
C MET A 83 -21.54 -2.29 -4.63
N PHE A 84 -22.16 -3.22 -3.87
CA PHE A 84 -23.47 -3.76 -4.22
C PHE A 84 -24.64 -2.85 -3.80
N LYS A 85 -25.58 -2.65 -4.74
CA LYS A 85 -26.71 -1.71 -4.55
C LYS A 85 -27.80 -2.22 -3.63
N HIS A 86 -28.04 -3.51 -3.47
CA HIS A 86 -29.08 -4.01 -2.56
C HIS A 86 -28.50 -4.38 -1.21
N ARG A 87 -29.15 -4.02 -0.10
CA ARG A 87 -28.58 -4.21 1.24
C ARG A 87 -28.46 -5.69 1.62
N PHE A 88 -29.58 -6.42 1.57
CA PHE A 88 -29.60 -7.85 1.94
C PHE A 88 -28.90 -8.72 0.89
N PHE A 89 -29.36 -8.66 -0.36
CA PHE A 89 -28.76 -9.43 -1.45
C PHE A 89 -27.29 -9.05 -1.71
N GLY A 90 -26.91 -7.79 -1.49
CA GLY A 90 -25.51 -7.37 -1.59
C GLY A 90 -24.63 -7.93 -0.47
N ALA A 91 -25.14 -8.03 0.77
CA ALA A 91 -24.42 -8.68 1.85
C ALA A 91 -24.24 -10.18 1.57
N LEU A 92 -25.28 -10.86 1.09
CA LEU A 92 -25.21 -12.27 0.69
C LEU A 92 -24.20 -12.47 -0.44
N LEU A 93 -24.30 -11.67 -1.50
CA LEU A 93 -23.39 -11.75 -2.64
C LEU A 93 -21.95 -11.43 -2.25
N ALA A 94 -21.72 -10.45 -1.39
CA ALA A 94 -20.40 -10.13 -0.87
C ALA A 94 -19.79 -11.30 -0.07
N LEU A 95 -20.60 -11.97 0.77
CA LEU A 95 -20.15 -13.14 1.52
C LEU A 95 -19.82 -14.30 0.58
N VAL A 96 -20.69 -14.59 -0.40
CA VAL A 96 -20.45 -15.61 -1.42
C VAL A 96 -19.16 -15.30 -2.19
N CYS A 97 -18.94 -14.06 -2.60
CA CYS A 97 -17.69 -13.66 -3.25
C CYS A 97 -16.45 -13.87 -2.35
N CYS A 98 -16.52 -13.53 -1.06
CA CYS A 98 -15.40 -13.76 -0.13
C CYS A 98 -15.09 -15.25 0.00
N VAL A 99 -16.11 -16.09 0.18
CA VAL A 99 -15.97 -17.56 0.26
C VAL A 99 -15.37 -18.10 -1.04
N LEU A 100 -15.90 -17.70 -2.20
CA LEU A 100 -15.40 -18.17 -3.50
C LEU A 100 -13.95 -17.76 -3.74
N ILE A 101 -13.60 -16.50 -3.46
CA ILE A 101 -12.22 -16.01 -3.60
C ILE A 101 -11.29 -16.79 -2.67
N SER A 102 -11.69 -17.01 -1.41
CA SER A 102 -10.92 -17.84 -0.48
C SER A 102 -10.75 -19.26 -1.00
N SER A 103 -11.83 -19.93 -1.40
CA SER A 103 -11.75 -21.29 -1.94
C SER A 103 -10.87 -21.38 -3.19
N SER A 104 -10.90 -20.37 -4.06
CA SER A 104 -10.00 -20.30 -5.23
C SER A 104 -8.55 -20.10 -4.83
N VAL A 105 -8.26 -19.27 -3.83
CA VAL A 105 -6.90 -19.07 -3.31
C VAL A 105 -6.36 -20.37 -2.71
N GLU A 106 -7.12 -21.01 -1.82
CA GLU A 106 -6.76 -22.28 -1.18
C GLU A 106 -6.56 -23.39 -2.21
N PHE A 107 -7.46 -23.49 -3.20
CA PHE A 107 -7.29 -24.41 -4.32
C PHE A 107 -5.99 -24.14 -5.09
N THR A 108 -5.65 -22.87 -5.32
CA THR A 108 -4.41 -22.49 -6.03
C THR A 108 -3.17 -22.86 -5.22
N GLN A 109 -3.23 -22.75 -3.89
CA GLN A 109 -2.13 -23.08 -2.99
C GLN A 109 -1.78 -24.57 -2.96
N GLN A 110 -2.66 -25.48 -3.42
CA GLN A 110 -2.34 -26.90 -3.64
C GLN A 110 -1.13 -27.10 -4.55
N PHE A 111 -0.87 -26.14 -5.43
CA PHE A 111 0.22 -26.16 -6.40
C PHE A 111 1.44 -25.37 -5.96
N LEU A 112 1.45 -24.78 -4.76
CA LEU A 112 2.51 -23.91 -4.27
C LEU A 112 3.26 -24.57 -3.10
N PRO A 113 4.54 -24.96 -3.26
CA PRO A 113 5.31 -25.55 -2.18
C PRO A 113 5.43 -24.64 -0.96
N GLY A 114 5.36 -25.24 0.23
CA GLY A 114 5.44 -24.50 1.49
C GLY A 114 4.12 -23.85 1.94
N ARG A 115 3.05 -23.94 1.13
CA ARG A 115 1.68 -23.64 1.54
C ARG A 115 0.89 -24.93 1.70
N VAL A 116 -0.03 -24.93 2.65
CA VAL A 116 -0.96 -26.03 2.90
C VAL A 116 -2.35 -25.44 2.82
N ALA A 117 -3.12 -25.84 1.82
CA ALA A 117 -4.51 -25.39 1.70
C ALA A 117 -5.33 -25.95 2.87
N SER A 118 -6.24 -25.14 3.40
CA SER A 118 -6.95 -25.44 4.64
C SER A 118 -8.39 -24.94 4.63
N ASN A 119 -9.32 -25.80 5.07
CA ASN A 119 -10.69 -25.36 5.32
C ASN A 119 -10.80 -24.36 6.49
N LEU A 120 -9.86 -24.38 7.44
CA LEU A 120 -9.79 -23.40 8.52
C LEU A 120 -9.46 -21.99 7.97
N ASP A 121 -8.66 -21.90 6.92
CA ASP A 121 -8.34 -20.63 6.28
C ASP A 121 -9.55 -20.09 5.52
N ILE A 122 -10.32 -20.95 4.84
CA ILE A 122 -11.62 -20.57 4.27
C ILE A 122 -12.55 -19.99 5.34
N LEU A 123 -12.67 -20.67 6.49
CA LEU A 123 -13.51 -20.20 7.59
C LEU A 123 -13.03 -18.84 8.13
N SER A 124 -11.72 -18.68 8.34
CA SER A 124 -11.11 -17.45 8.85
C SER A 124 -11.28 -16.28 7.87
N ASN A 125 -10.99 -16.51 6.59
CA ASN A 125 -11.18 -15.54 5.51
C ASN A 125 -12.65 -15.13 5.36
N SER A 126 -13.57 -16.11 5.42
CA SER A 126 -15.02 -15.86 5.35
C SER A 126 -15.51 -15.05 6.55
N PHE A 127 -14.98 -15.31 7.74
CA PHE A 127 -15.27 -14.54 8.95
C PHE A 127 -14.77 -13.10 8.83
N GLY A 128 -13.54 -12.89 8.34
CA GLY A 128 -13.01 -11.57 8.00
C GLY A 128 -13.89 -10.82 7.00
N GLY A 129 -14.30 -11.50 5.93
CA GLY A 129 -15.24 -10.97 4.95
C GLY A 129 -16.57 -10.53 5.58
N MET A 130 -17.12 -11.33 6.50
CA MET A 130 -18.35 -10.99 7.24
C MET A 130 -18.17 -9.74 8.11
N ILE A 131 -17.06 -9.61 8.85
CA ILE A 131 -16.74 -8.39 9.62
C ILE A 131 -16.68 -7.18 8.68
N GLY A 132 -16.01 -7.32 7.54
CA GLY A 132 -15.95 -6.29 6.50
C GLY A 132 -17.35 -5.86 6.01
N ILE A 133 -18.21 -6.84 5.71
CA ILE A 133 -19.60 -6.60 5.29
C ILE A 133 -20.37 -5.84 6.36
N CYS A 134 -20.27 -6.23 7.63
CA CYS A 134 -20.88 -5.50 8.75
C CYS A 134 -20.39 -4.04 8.80
N GLY A 135 -19.08 -3.81 8.63
CA GLY A 135 -18.52 -2.47 8.50
C GLY A 135 -19.11 -1.68 7.32
N GLY A 136 -19.21 -2.31 6.15
CA GLY A 136 -19.83 -1.72 4.96
C GLY A 136 -21.30 -1.35 5.18
N LEU A 137 -22.07 -2.18 5.90
CA LEU A 137 -23.46 -1.91 6.25
C LEU A 137 -23.63 -0.68 7.16
N ILE A 138 -22.64 -0.42 8.03
CA ILE A 138 -22.59 0.76 8.92
C ILE A 138 -22.22 2.01 8.10
N LEU A 139 -21.15 1.93 7.30
CA LEU A 139 -20.66 3.04 6.48
C LEU A 139 -21.66 3.47 5.39
N ARG A 140 -22.54 2.56 4.97
CA ARG A 140 -23.63 2.84 4.03
C ARG A 140 -24.75 3.71 4.60
N SER A 141 -24.81 3.92 5.91
CA SER A 141 -25.82 4.81 6.49
C SER A 141 -25.76 6.23 5.88
N ARG A 142 -26.91 6.91 5.78
CA ARG A 142 -27.00 8.26 5.19
C ARG A 142 -26.03 9.25 5.84
N ARG A 143 -25.80 9.11 7.15
CA ARG A 143 -24.86 9.95 7.90
C ARG A 143 -23.43 9.77 7.39
N TRP A 144 -22.91 8.55 7.40
CA TRP A 144 -21.53 8.27 7.00
C TRP A 144 -21.31 8.57 5.51
N MET A 145 -22.25 8.19 4.65
CA MET A 145 -22.19 8.49 3.22
C MET A 145 -22.14 10.01 2.94
N ARG A 146 -22.92 10.82 3.68
CA ARG A 146 -22.86 12.28 3.55
C ARG A 146 -21.50 12.84 3.96
N HIS A 147 -20.95 12.42 5.10
CA HIS A 147 -19.63 12.89 5.56
C HIS A 147 -18.54 12.51 4.57
N TRP A 148 -18.58 11.28 4.07
CA TRP A 148 -17.66 10.80 3.05
C TRP A 148 -17.72 11.61 1.77
N LEU A 149 -18.91 11.85 1.22
CA LEU A 149 -19.06 12.61 -0.01
C LEU A 149 -18.59 14.06 0.17
N ILE A 150 -18.88 14.70 1.31
CA ILE A 150 -18.35 16.03 1.63
C ILE A 150 -16.82 16.00 1.63
N PHE A 151 -16.20 15.08 2.40
CA PHE A 151 -14.75 14.94 2.45
C PHE A 151 -14.13 14.71 1.06
N ARG A 152 -14.70 13.78 0.27
CA ARG A 152 -14.25 13.49 -1.09
C ARG A 152 -14.27 14.74 -1.95
N HIS A 153 -15.35 15.51 -1.94
CA HIS A 153 -15.49 16.71 -2.79
C HIS A 153 -14.68 17.91 -2.28
N GLU A 154 -14.38 17.96 -0.98
CA GLU A 154 -13.52 18.99 -0.40
C GLU A 154 -12.03 18.72 -0.63
N VAL A 155 -11.59 17.46 -0.50
CA VAL A 155 -10.16 17.13 -0.43
C VAL A 155 -9.64 16.46 -1.70
N ILE A 156 -10.39 15.53 -2.28
CA ILE A 156 -9.91 14.69 -3.39
C ILE A 156 -10.21 15.36 -4.73
N ALA A 157 -9.21 15.43 -5.59
CA ALA A 157 -9.36 15.96 -6.94
C ALA A 157 -10.44 15.21 -7.74
N PRO A 158 -11.17 15.88 -8.64
CA PRO A 158 -12.23 15.25 -9.39
C PRO A 158 -11.69 14.25 -10.43
N GLY A 159 -12.52 13.26 -10.75
CA GLY A 159 -12.26 12.32 -11.83
C GLY A 159 -11.87 10.92 -11.35
N ARG A 160 -12.15 9.93 -12.19
CA ARG A 160 -11.93 8.50 -11.88
C ARG A 160 -10.46 8.17 -11.63
N ALA A 161 -9.54 8.83 -12.32
CA ALA A 161 -8.10 8.64 -12.15
C ALA A 161 -7.63 9.07 -10.75
N ALA A 162 -8.14 10.20 -10.23
CA ALA A 162 -7.80 10.66 -8.88
C ALA A 162 -8.37 9.72 -7.81
N GLU A 163 -9.58 9.17 -8.02
CA GLU A 163 -10.16 8.16 -7.14
C GLU A 163 -9.35 6.86 -7.13
N TRP A 164 -8.93 6.37 -8.30
CA TRP A 164 -8.02 5.23 -8.42
C TRP A 164 -6.72 5.48 -7.67
N ALA A 165 -6.06 6.61 -7.93
CA ALA A 165 -4.78 6.94 -7.32
C ALA A 165 -4.87 7.18 -5.81
N THR A 166 -6.03 7.64 -5.30
CA THR A 166 -6.30 7.71 -3.86
C THR A 166 -6.38 6.32 -3.23
N VAL A 167 -7.01 5.36 -3.90
CA VAL A 167 -7.03 3.96 -3.43
C VAL A 167 -5.64 3.33 -3.57
N TRP A 168 -4.92 3.62 -4.65
CA TRP A 168 -3.55 3.16 -4.86
C TRP A 168 -2.59 3.69 -3.79
N LEU A 169 -2.79 4.91 -3.28
CA LEU A 169 -2.06 5.45 -2.13
C LEU A 169 -2.20 4.58 -0.88
N MET A 170 -3.30 3.84 -0.71
CA MET A 170 -3.47 2.93 0.43
C MET A 170 -2.43 1.80 0.42
N LEU A 171 -2.05 1.31 -0.76
CA LEU A 171 -0.99 0.30 -0.90
C LEU A 171 0.37 0.83 -0.43
N TRP A 172 0.67 2.11 -0.66
CA TRP A 172 1.91 2.70 -0.19
C TRP A 172 2.10 2.59 1.32
N PHE A 173 1.02 2.69 2.11
CA PHE A 173 1.13 2.51 3.55
C PHE A 173 1.61 1.09 3.91
N PHE A 174 1.18 0.06 3.15
CA PHE A 174 1.64 -1.32 3.38
C PHE A 174 3.14 -1.48 3.15
N SER A 175 3.72 -0.82 2.13
CA SER A 175 5.17 -0.87 1.94
C SER A 175 5.94 -0.23 3.09
N GLN A 176 5.32 0.72 3.82
CA GLN A 176 5.95 1.32 5.01
C GLN A 176 5.90 0.40 6.23
N LEU A 177 5.05 -0.63 6.26
CA LEU A 177 4.92 -1.50 7.43
C LEU A 177 6.07 -2.50 7.57
N ASP A 178 6.89 -2.70 6.53
CA ASP A 178 8.06 -3.56 6.61
C ASP A 178 9.10 -2.97 7.58
N PRO A 179 9.37 -3.59 8.73
CA PRO A 179 10.34 -3.07 9.69
C PRO A 179 11.80 -3.26 9.25
N THR A 180 12.09 -4.08 8.24
CA THR A 180 13.46 -4.29 7.73
C THR A 180 13.96 -3.15 6.86
N GLN A 181 13.03 -2.44 6.21
CA GLN A 181 13.34 -1.31 5.36
C GLN A 181 13.27 -0.03 6.19
N PRO A 182 14.11 0.97 5.92
CA PRO A 182 13.92 2.32 6.46
C PRO A 182 12.61 2.97 5.99
N PHE A 183 12.22 4.06 6.66
CA PHE A 183 11.11 4.88 6.20
C PHE A 183 11.36 5.38 4.77
N LEU A 184 10.35 5.34 3.90
CA LEU A 184 10.46 5.65 2.47
C LEU A 184 11.34 4.71 1.64
N GLY A 185 11.65 3.50 2.14
CA GLY A 185 12.34 2.46 1.37
C GLY A 185 13.78 2.83 0.98
N VAL A 186 14.40 3.72 1.74
CA VAL A 186 15.76 4.21 1.49
C VAL A 186 16.75 3.25 2.13
N VAL A 187 17.76 2.81 1.40
CA VAL A 187 18.65 1.73 1.85
C VAL A 187 19.64 2.19 2.93
N VAL A 188 19.76 1.44 4.05
CA VAL A 188 20.92 1.51 4.96
C VAL A 188 21.36 0.15 5.54
N GLU A 189 22.40 -0.43 4.94
CA GLU A 189 23.64 -0.90 5.59
C GLU A 189 24.58 -1.37 4.47
N ALA A 190 25.28 -0.45 3.82
CA ALA A 190 26.18 -0.83 2.74
C ALA A 190 27.55 -1.21 3.30
N ARG A 191 27.71 -2.49 3.68
CA ARG A 191 29.03 -3.10 3.96
C ARG A 191 29.88 -3.27 2.68
N GLY A 192 29.31 -2.90 1.53
CA GLY A 192 29.88 -2.96 0.19
C GLY A 192 28.74 -3.08 -0.83
N LEU A 193 29.01 -2.74 -2.10
CA LEU A 193 28.08 -3.09 -3.18
C LEU A 193 28.10 -4.61 -3.38
N PRO A 194 26.94 -5.28 -3.53
CA PRO A 194 26.93 -6.69 -3.87
C PRO A 194 27.61 -6.89 -5.22
N GLN A 195 28.45 -7.92 -5.35
CA GLN A 195 29.00 -8.30 -6.65
C GLN A 195 27.85 -8.75 -7.58
N PRO A 196 27.86 -8.43 -8.88
CA PRO A 196 28.94 -7.82 -9.67
C PRO A 196 28.87 -6.28 -9.78
N PHE A 197 28.09 -5.60 -8.92
CA PHE A 197 27.89 -4.16 -9.03
C PHE A 197 29.13 -3.38 -8.54
N ILE A 198 29.58 -2.43 -9.36
CA ILE A 198 30.76 -1.58 -9.09
C ILE A 198 30.31 -0.14 -8.85
N ALA A 199 30.92 0.53 -7.87
CA ALA A 199 30.65 1.93 -7.61
C ALA A 199 31.14 2.79 -8.80
N PRO A 200 30.35 3.77 -9.26
CA PRO A 200 30.79 4.68 -10.34
C PRO A 200 31.99 5.57 -9.97
N ILE A 201 32.31 5.66 -8.68
CA ILE A 201 33.40 6.47 -8.15
C ILE A 201 34.32 5.63 -7.26
N ASN A 202 35.58 6.06 -7.12
CA ASN A 202 36.60 5.34 -6.36
C ASN A 202 36.21 5.13 -4.88
N ASP A 203 35.52 6.11 -4.28
CA ASP A 203 35.01 6.00 -2.91
C ASP A 203 33.59 5.42 -2.91
N ALA A 204 33.51 4.09 -2.85
CA ALA A 204 32.24 3.37 -2.80
C ALA A 204 31.42 3.73 -1.55
N ALA A 205 32.05 4.06 -0.41
CA ALA A 205 31.34 4.43 0.81
C ALA A 205 30.66 5.79 0.66
N LEU A 206 31.35 6.77 0.08
CA LEU A 206 30.76 8.07 -0.25
C LEU A 206 29.62 7.92 -1.26
N PHE A 207 29.78 7.07 -2.27
CA PHE A 207 28.72 6.77 -3.23
C PHE A 207 27.45 6.26 -2.54
N LEU A 208 27.60 5.25 -1.67
CA LEU A 208 26.48 4.61 -0.97
C LEU A 208 25.77 5.57 0.00
N ARG A 209 26.53 6.40 0.74
CA ARG A 209 25.97 7.46 1.61
C ARG A 209 25.23 8.54 0.82
N THR A 210 25.74 8.87 -0.36
CA THR A 210 25.08 9.82 -1.27
C THR A 210 23.79 9.25 -1.81
N LEU A 211 23.81 7.99 -2.25
CA LEU A 211 22.64 7.27 -2.77
C LEU A 211 21.55 7.16 -1.71
N GLU A 212 21.92 6.90 -0.46
CA GLU A 212 21.02 6.92 0.69
C GLU A 212 20.35 8.30 0.88
N GLY A 213 21.11 9.38 0.99
CA GLY A 213 20.54 10.73 1.15
C GLY A 213 19.67 11.16 -0.04
N VAL A 214 20.14 10.91 -1.27
CA VAL A 214 19.40 11.21 -2.50
C VAL A 214 18.14 10.33 -2.60
N GLY A 215 18.21 9.06 -2.21
CA GLY A 215 17.06 8.16 -2.18
C GLY A 215 15.96 8.67 -1.24
N MET A 216 16.34 9.16 -0.05
CA MET A 216 15.41 9.80 0.88
C MET A 216 14.77 11.05 0.30
N MET A 217 15.58 11.92 -0.30
CA MET A 217 15.10 13.14 -0.96
C MET A 217 14.09 12.82 -2.07
N LEU A 218 14.44 11.89 -2.98
CA LEU A 218 13.62 11.53 -4.14
C LEU A 218 12.31 10.85 -3.75
N ASN A 219 12.34 9.90 -2.80
CA ASN A 219 11.12 9.22 -2.36
C ASN A 219 10.19 10.18 -1.60
N LEU A 220 10.72 11.02 -0.72
CA LEU A 220 9.93 12.00 0.02
C LEU A 220 9.29 13.02 -0.93
N ALA A 221 10.08 13.59 -1.83
CA ALA A 221 9.58 14.53 -2.83
C ALA A 221 8.57 13.86 -3.77
N GLY A 222 8.87 12.66 -4.27
CA GLY A 222 8.02 11.91 -5.19
C GLY A 222 6.64 11.59 -4.62
N VAL A 223 6.59 11.02 -3.41
CA VAL A 223 5.32 10.70 -2.72
C VAL A 223 4.57 11.99 -2.36
N GLY A 224 5.27 13.01 -1.84
CA GLY A 224 4.66 14.29 -1.50
C GLY A 224 4.03 14.98 -2.72
N LEU A 225 4.71 14.97 -3.86
CA LEU A 225 4.22 15.53 -5.12
C LEU A 225 3.05 14.71 -5.68
N PHE A 226 3.12 13.38 -5.59
CA PHE A 226 1.99 12.50 -5.94
C PHE A 226 0.74 12.86 -5.13
N VAL A 227 0.86 12.96 -3.80
CA VAL A 227 -0.23 13.37 -2.91
C VAL A 227 -0.73 14.77 -3.28
N SER A 228 0.17 15.71 -3.58
CA SER A 228 -0.22 17.08 -3.94
C SER A 228 -1.13 17.13 -5.18
N VAL A 229 -0.93 16.22 -6.15
CA VAL A 229 -1.74 16.14 -7.37
C VAL A 229 -3.12 15.53 -7.08
N LEU A 230 -3.25 14.73 -6.03
CA LEU A 230 -4.53 14.16 -5.59
C LEU A 230 -5.42 15.15 -4.84
N VAL A 231 -4.87 16.28 -4.36
CA VAL A 231 -5.63 17.28 -3.60
C VAL A 231 -6.38 18.23 -4.53
N ALA A 232 -7.65 18.48 -4.23
CA ALA A 232 -8.54 19.32 -5.05
C ALA A 232 -8.16 20.80 -5.03
N TYR A 233 -7.72 21.32 -3.87
CA TYR A 233 -7.43 22.74 -3.67
C TYR A 233 -6.02 22.96 -3.14
N GLY A 234 -5.30 23.92 -3.73
CA GLY A 234 -3.89 24.19 -3.40
C GLY A 234 -3.62 24.47 -1.92
N ARG A 235 -4.54 25.20 -1.26
CA ARG A 235 -4.44 25.55 0.17
C ARG A 235 -4.42 24.34 1.11
N ASP A 236 -5.02 23.23 0.71
CA ASP A 236 -5.15 22.03 1.55
C ASP A 236 -3.96 21.08 1.36
N ILE A 237 -3.10 21.31 0.36
CA ILE A 237 -1.97 20.45 0.01
C ILE A 237 -1.03 20.21 1.22
N PRO A 238 -0.49 21.22 1.93
CA PRO A 238 0.48 20.97 3.00
C PRO A 238 -0.14 20.17 4.13
N ARG A 239 -1.40 20.47 4.47
CA ARG A 239 -2.13 19.76 5.53
C ARG A 239 -2.31 18.28 5.18
N VAL A 240 -2.72 17.98 3.95
CA VAL A 240 -2.92 16.59 3.51
C VAL A 240 -1.59 15.84 3.40
N MET A 241 -0.55 16.47 2.84
CA MET A 241 0.78 15.87 2.78
C MET A 241 1.33 15.56 4.16
N PHE A 242 1.25 16.52 5.10
CA PHE A 242 1.65 16.31 6.48
C PHE A 242 0.87 15.18 7.14
N ALA A 243 -0.45 15.12 6.92
CA ALA A 243 -1.28 14.04 7.45
C ALA A 243 -0.91 12.66 6.88
N VAL A 244 -0.69 12.54 5.57
CA VAL A 244 -0.34 11.28 4.90
C VAL A 244 1.05 10.80 5.33
N LEU A 245 2.06 11.67 5.24
CA LEU A 245 3.44 11.35 5.60
C LEU A 245 3.58 11.11 7.12
N GLY A 246 2.91 11.92 7.93
CA GLY A 246 2.88 11.77 9.38
C GLY A 246 2.20 10.48 9.81
N LEU A 247 1.07 10.11 9.21
CA LEU A 247 0.42 8.82 9.47
C LEU A 247 1.33 7.66 9.09
N ALA A 248 2.00 7.73 7.93
CA ALA A 248 2.92 6.69 7.50
C ALA A 248 4.10 6.53 8.47
N LEU A 249 4.65 7.65 8.96
CA LEU A 249 5.71 7.63 9.97
C LEU A 249 5.20 7.04 11.29
N VAL A 250 4.01 7.42 11.77
CA VAL A 250 3.44 6.85 13.00
C VAL A 250 3.23 5.33 12.85
N LEU A 251 2.68 4.88 11.73
CA LEU A 251 2.50 3.45 11.44
C LEU A 251 3.85 2.72 11.38
N LYS A 252 4.85 3.33 10.73
CA LYS A 252 6.22 2.80 10.68
C LYS A 252 6.79 2.59 12.08
N MET A 253 6.70 3.62 12.92
CA MET A 253 7.21 3.58 14.29
C MET A 253 6.46 2.54 15.14
N ALA A 254 5.14 2.43 14.98
CA ALA A 254 4.34 1.42 15.68
C ALA A 254 4.78 0.00 15.28
N PHE A 255 4.87 -0.30 13.98
CA PHE A 255 5.27 -1.62 13.49
C PHE A 255 6.73 -1.95 13.82
N ALA A 256 7.64 -1.00 13.66
CA ALA A 256 9.04 -1.16 14.08
C ALA A 256 9.12 -1.49 15.58
N GLY A 257 8.32 -0.86 16.43
CA GLY A 257 8.34 -1.09 17.88
C GLY A 257 7.77 -2.46 18.28
N MET A 258 6.74 -2.90 17.54
CA MET A 258 6.15 -4.23 17.72
C MET A 258 7.09 -5.36 17.28
N LEU A 259 7.84 -5.17 16.19
CA LEU A 259 8.55 -6.24 15.51
C LEU A 259 10.06 -6.27 15.79
N LEU A 260 10.72 -5.12 15.92
CA LEU A 260 12.17 -5.01 16.12
C LEU A 260 12.56 -5.03 17.60
N LYS A 261 13.80 -5.46 17.86
CA LYS A 261 14.49 -5.24 19.13
C LYS A 261 14.72 -3.74 19.38
N PRO A 262 14.70 -3.26 20.65
CA PRO A 262 14.89 -1.84 20.97
C PRO A 262 16.15 -1.21 20.36
N GLU A 263 17.25 -1.96 20.31
CA GLU A 263 18.53 -1.54 19.75
C GLU A 263 18.46 -1.23 18.24
N GLN A 264 17.53 -1.85 17.52
CA GLN A 264 17.38 -1.72 16.06
C GLN A 264 16.37 -0.65 15.65
N PHE A 265 15.64 -0.10 16.61
CA PHE A 265 14.48 0.75 16.36
C PHE A 265 14.82 2.06 15.63
N PHE A 266 15.98 2.64 15.91
CA PHE A 266 16.45 3.90 15.29
C PHE A 266 17.68 3.72 14.39
N VAL A 267 18.10 2.49 14.09
CA VAL A 267 19.30 2.23 13.27
C VAL A 267 19.15 2.78 11.84
N TRP A 268 17.91 2.84 11.35
CA TRP A 268 17.58 3.44 10.07
C TRP A 268 17.67 4.98 10.05
N LEU A 269 17.86 5.64 11.20
CA LEU A 269 17.99 7.10 11.28
C LEU A 269 19.48 7.48 11.35
N ASN A 270 19.97 8.20 10.35
CA ASN A 270 21.31 8.77 10.36
C ASN A 270 21.36 10.13 9.65
N LEU A 271 22.55 10.73 9.62
CA LEU A 271 22.76 12.07 9.07
C LEU A 271 22.40 12.16 7.58
N ASN A 272 22.69 11.14 6.77
CA ASN A 272 22.42 11.18 5.33
C ASN A 272 20.92 11.21 5.06
N ILE A 273 20.16 10.37 5.79
CA ILE A 273 18.69 10.36 5.72
C ILE A 273 18.12 11.67 6.26
N ALA A 274 18.66 12.21 7.36
CA ALA A 274 18.19 13.49 7.89
C ALA A 274 18.40 14.64 6.89
N LEU A 275 19.58 14.72 6.26
CA LEU A 275 19.89 15.72 5.24
C LEU A 275 19.03 15.53 3.97
N GLY A 276 18.91 14.30 3.49
CA GLY A 276 18.05 13.96 2.35
C GLY A 276 16.58 14.31 2.61
N GLY A 277 16.09 14.01 3.81
CA GLY A 277 14.76 14.38 4.27
C GLY A 277 14.56 15.90 4.32
N LEU A 278 15.52 16.65 4.88
CA LEU A 278 15.48 18.11 4.93
C LEU A 278 15.39 18.71 3.51
N ILE A 279 16.23 18.25 2.58
CA ILE A 279 16.21 18.70 1.19
C ILE A 279 14.89 18.33 0.52
N GLY A 280 14.37 17.12 0.77
CA GLY A 280 13.06 16.70 0.27
C GLY A 280 11.92 17.60 0.78
N VAL A 281 11.92 17.98 2.05
CA VAL A 281 10.96 18.95 2.61
C VAL A 281 11.11 20.31 1.93
N LEU A 282 12.33 20.81 1.72
CA LEU A 282 12.57 22.07 1.02
C LEU A 282 12.03 22.05 -0.41
N ILE A 283 12.26 20.96 -1.15
CA ILE A 283 11.69 20.76 -2.49
C ILE A 283 10.17 20.84 -2.43
N LEU A 284 9.53 20.15 -1.47
CA LEU A 284 8.06 20.16 -1.33
C LEU A 284 7.51 21.55 -0.97
N LEU A 285 8.20 22.30 -0.09
CA LEU A 285 7.84 23.67 0.31
C LEU A 285 7.93 24.68 -0.84
N LEU A 286 8.82 24.45 -1.80
CA LEU A 286 8.92 25.25 -3.01
C LEU A 286 7.94 24.78 -4.09
N ALA A 287 7.78 23.46 -4.22
CA ALA A 287 7.04 22.87 -5.33
C ALA A 287 5.51 22.88 -5.14
N TRP A 288 4.98 22.92 -3.91
CA TRP A 288 3.52 22.85 -3.70
C TRP A 288 2.75 24.05 -4.28
N GLN A 289 3.39 25.21 -4.41
CA GLN A 289 2.81 26.41 -5.02
C GLN A 289 2.87 26.39 -6.56
N LEU A 290 3.59 25.44 -7.14
CA LEU A 290 3.68 25.31 -8.59
C LEU A 290 2.35 24.84 -9.19
N GLN A 291 2.19 25.12 -10.48
CA GLN A 291 1.08 24.61 -11.27
C GLN A 291 1.01 23.09 -11.17
N ARG A 292 -0.21 22.55 -11.16
CA ARG A 292 -0.46 21.11 -10.93
C ARG A 292 0.26 20.21 -11.92
N ALA A 293 0.42 20.65 -13.17
CA ALA A 293 1.19 19.94 -14.19
C ALA A 293 2.68 19.85 -13.83
N LEU A 294 3.31 20.95 -13.41
CA LEU A 294 4.72 20.94 -13.02
C LEU A 294 4.97 20.07 -11.78
N ARG A 295 4.03 20.06 -10.82
CA ARG A 295 4.07 19.13 -9.67
C ARG A 295 4.02 17.66 -10.13
N ALA A 296 3.16 17.34 -11.09
CA ALA A 296 3.09 16.00 -11.65
C ALA A 296 4.37 15.61 -12.39
N LEU A 297 4.95 16.52 -13.19
CA LEU A 297 6.22 16.29 -13.90
C LEU A 297 7.37 16.03 -12.91
N LEU A 298 7.53 16.89 -11.92
CA LEU A 298 8.54 16.71 -10.87
C LEU A 298 8.33 15.40 -10.10
N GLY A 299 7.07 15.03 -9.83
CA GLY A 299 6.73 13.77 -9.17
C GLY A 299 7.12 12.55 -10.00
N VAL A 300 6.86 12.57 -11.31
CA VAL A 300 7.33 11.53 -12.24
C VAL A 300 8.85 11.43 -12.19
N LEU A 301 9.56 12.55 -12.35
CA LEU A 301 11.03 12.56 -12.32
C LEU A 301 11.58 11.98 -11.03
N CYS A 302 11.05 12.40 -9.87
CA CYS A 302 11.52 11.91 -8.57
C CYS A 302 11.29 10.41 -8.39
N LEU A 303 10.07 9.93 -8.68
CA LEU A 303 9.72 8.52 -8.53
C LEU A 303 10.46 7.64 -9.54
N SER A 304 10.56 8.06 -10.81
CA SER A 304 11.29 7.33 -11.83
C SER A 304 12.78 7.24 -11.51
N LEU A 305 13.41 8.34 -11.08
CA LEU A 305 14.82 8.32 -10.66
C LEU A 305 15.02 7.40 -9.46
N ALA A 306 14.14 7.43 -8.45
CA ALA A 306 14.21 6.53 -7.30
C ALA A 306 14.10 5.06 -7.74
N THR A 307 13.13 4.72 -8.60
CA THR A 307 12.97 3.35 -9.12
C THR A 307 14.19 2.90 -9.93
N VAL A 308 14.72 3.75 -10.81
CA VAL A 308 15.91 3.42 -11.61
C VAL A 308 17.12 3.18 -10.71
N VAL A 309 17.33 4.01 -9.69
CA VAL A 309 18.42 3.82 -8.72
C VAL A 309 18.29 2.47 -8.02
N SER A 310 17.10 2.09 -7.56
CA SER A 310 16.86 0.78 -6.93
C SER A 310 17.06 -0.41 -7.86
N MET A 311 16.79 -0.24 -9.17
CA MET A 311 17.04 -1.29 -10.18
C MET A 311 18.53 -1.45 -10.51
N VAL A 312 19.26 -0.33 -10.61
CA VAL A 312 20.68 -0.33 -10.98
C VAL A 312 21.56 -0.78 -9.82
N TRP A 313 21.21 -0.39 -8.60
CA TRP A 313 21.90 -0.81 -7.37
C TRP A 313 20.91 -1.48 -6.42
N PRO A 314 20.65 -2.79 -6.59
CA PRO A 314 19.74 -3.54 -5.74
C PRO A 314 20.40 -3.76 -4.37
N LEU A 315 20.30 -2.75 -3.51
CA LEU A 315 20.85 -2.78 -2.16
C LEU A 315 19.80 -3.37 -1.19
N THR A 316 19.15 -4.45 -1.58
CA THR A 316 18.13 -5.09 -0.75
C THR A 316 18.78 -5.71 0.49
N PRO A 317 18.25 -5.44 1.70
CA PRO A 317 18.64 -6.15 2.90
C PRO A 317 18.35 -7.64 2.70
N GLN A 318 19.37 -8.48 2.84
CA GLN A 318 19.18 -9.93 2.79
C GLN A 318 18.41 -10.36 4.04
N LEU A 319 17.21 -10.89 3.85
CA LEU A 319 16.33 -11.40 4.92
C LEU A 319 17.02 -12.41 5.84
N SER A 320 18.02 -13.13 5.34
CA SER A 320 18.79 -14.08 6.13
C SER A 320 19.72 -13.45 7.16
N GLY A 321 20.19 -12.23 6.94
CA GLY A 321 21.04 -11.48 7.87
C GLY A 321 20.26 -10.70 8.94
N THR A 322 18.96 -10.45 8.72
CA THR A 322 18.12 -9.62 9.59
C THR A 322 17.27 -10.43 10.57
N MET A 323 17.30 -11.78 10.47
CA MET A 323 16.54 -12.67 11.37
C MET A 323 16.79 -12.43 12.87
N PRO A 324 18.02 -12.16 13.36
CA PRO A 324 18.27 -11.91 14.78
C PRO A 324 17.66 -10.60 15.29
N LEU A 325 17.19 -9.73 14.40
CA LEU A 325 16.67 -8.40 14.73
C LEU A 325 15.20 -8.43 15.17
N PHE A 326 14.50 -9.52 14.86
CA PHE A 326 13.07 -9.70 15.11
C PHE A 326 12.75 -10.38 16.46
N LYS A 327 11.61 -10.03 17.04
CA LYS A 327 11.08 -10.67 18.28
C LYS A 327 10.19 -11.91 18.01
N TRP A 328 9.66 -12.09 16.78
CA TRP A 328 8.61 -13.07 16.44
C TRP A 328 9.15 -14.20 15.54
N GLN A 329 8.50 -15.37 15.52
CA GLN A 329 8.94 -16.58 14.79
C GLN A 329 8.81 -16.49 13.24
N TYR A 330 9.64 -17.30 12.58
CA TYR A 330 10.20 -17.18 11.22
C TYR A 330 9.23 -17.24 10.02
N GLY A 331 8.18 -18.06 10.06
CA GLY A 331 7.33 -18.30 8.87
C GLY A 331 6.39 -17.14 8.53
N HIS A 332 5.86 -16.47 9.55
CA HIS A 332 4.76 -15.51 9.37
C HIS A 332 5.25 -14.11 8.95
N LEU A 333 6.42 -13.71 9.45
CA LEU A 333 7.07 -12.45 9.05
C LEU A 333 7.52 -12.48 7.59
N LEU A 334 7.85 -13.66 7.05
CA LEU A 334 8.31 -13.83 5.68
C LEU A 334 7.22 -13.48 4.67
N HIS A 335 5.98 -13.94 4.88
CA HIS A 335 4.86 -13.61 3.98
C HIS A 335 4.44 -12.15 4.08
N PHE A 336 4.45 -11.58 5.28
CA PHE A 336 4.13 -10.17 5.48
C PHE A 336 5.21 -9.24 4.91
N ASN A 337 6.49 -9.57 5.11
CA ASN A 337 7.59 -8.83 4.50
C ASN A 337 7.56 -8.95 2.97
N GLY A 338 7.32 -10.16 2.44
CA GLY A 338 7.13 -10.38 1.00
C GLY A 338 6.00 -9.54 0.41
N LEU A 339 4.87 -9.41 1.12
CA LEU A 339 3.78 -8.50 0.73
C LEU A 339 4.25 -7.04 0.66
N ALA A 340 4.88 -6.55 1.71
CA ALA A 340 5.33 -5.16 1.78
C ALA A 340 6.42 -4.85 0.74
N GLN A 341 7.31 -5.80 0.46
CA GLN A 341 8.33 -5.72 -0.58
C GLN A 341 7.69 -5.67 -1.97
N VAL A 342 6.84 -6.64 -2.33
CA VAL A 342 6.18 -6.69 -3.64
C VAL A 342 5.33 -5.44 -3.87
N ILE A 343 4.62 -4.96 -2.84
CA ILE A 343 3.89 -3.69 -2.92
C ILE A 343 4.86 -2.52 -3.11
N GLY A 344 5.96 -2.48 -2.36
CA GLY A 344 7.01 -1.46 -2.50
C GLY A 344 7.59 -1.38 -3.90
N ASP A 345 7.77 -2.54 -4.55
CA ASP A 345 8.29 -2.63 -5.91
C ASP A 345 7.25 -2.20 -6.96
N ILE A 346 5.99 -2.62 -6.82
CA ILE A 346 4.93 -2.35 -7.82
C ILE A 346 4.34 -0.94 -7.68
N TRP A 347 4.27 -0.41 -6.46
CA TRP A 347 3.56 0.84 -6.18
C TRP A 347 4.08 2.06 -6.96
N PRO A 348 5.39 2.31 -7.08
CA PRO A 348 5.93 3.45 -7.82
C PRO A 348 5.46 3.48 -9.27
N PHE A 349 5.37 2.32 -9.95
CA PHE A 349 4.91 2.26 -11.33
C PHE A 349 3.46 2.72 -11.48
N GLY A 350 2.57 2.32 -10.57
CA GLY A 350 1.18 2.78 -10.58
C GLY A 350 1.06 4.28 -10.29
N ALA A 351 1.89 4.81 -9.40
CA ALA A 351 1.95 6.23 -9.09
C ALA A 351 2.47 7.04 -10.30
N ILE A 352 3.55 6.60 -10.94
CA ILE A 352 4.13 7.20 -12.15
C ILE A 352 3.11 7.17 -13.30
N ALA A 353 2.46 6.03 -13.54
CA ALA A 353 1.45 5.88 -14.60
C ALA A 353 0.28 6.86 -14.40
N PHE A 354 -0.18 7.06 -13.16
CA PHE A 354 -1.20 8.07 -12.86
C PHE A 354 -0.71 9.49 -13.14
N LEU A 355 0.50 9.85 -12.70
CA LEU A 355 1.03 11.20 -12.92
C LEU A 355 1.25 11.48 -14.42
N LEU A 356 1.74 10.50 -15.19
CA LEU A 356 1.84 10.58 -16.64
C LEU A 356 0.48 10.70 -17.31
N PHE A 357 -0.50 9.89 -16.91
CA PHE A 357 -1.87 9.99 -17.41
C PHE A 357 -2.46 11.38 -17.15
N PHE A 358 -2.18 11.96 -15.98
CA PHE A 358 -2.62 13.32 -15.65
C PHE A 358 -1.94 14.38 -16.53
N LEU A 359 -0.63 14.26 -16.76
CA LEU A 359 0.15 15.18 -17.62
C LEU A 359 -0.29 15.17 -19.08
N LEU A 360 -0.59 13.98 -19.60
CA LEU A 360 -0.94 13.77 -21.01
C LEU A 360 -2.41 14.10 -21.32
N ARG A 361 -3.23 14.33 -20.29
CA ARG A 361 -4.65 14.61 -20.48
C ARG A 361 -4.81 16.05 -20.99
N PRO A 362 -5.51 16.28 -22.11
CA PRO A 362 -5.77 17.63 -22.58
C PRO A 362 -6.55 18.39 -21.52
N ILE A 363 -6.06 19.59 -21.17
CA ILE A 363 -6.68 20.48 -20.18
C ILE A 363 -8.10 20.77 -20.68
N SER A 364 -9.08 20.20 -20.01
CA SER A 364 -10.48 20.48 -20.31
C SER A 364 -10.89 21.70 -19.47
N GLY A 365 -11.66 22.63 -20.04
CA GLY A 365 -12.04 23.89 -19.37
C GLY A 365 -12.82 23.74 -18.04
N GLN A 366 -13.07 22.51 -17.57
CA GLN A 366 -13.68 22.18 -16.27
C GLN A 366 -12.66 21.96 -15.14
N ASP A 367 -11.35 22.01 -15.42
CA ASP A 367 -10.28 21.78 -14.45
C ASP A 367 -9.94 23.00 -13.57
N PHE A 368 -10.61 24.15 -13.79
CA PHE A 368 -10.56 25.33 -12.92
C PHE A 368 -11.51 25.17 -11.72
N PRO A 369 -11.24 25.77 -10.55
CA PRO A 369 -10.77 27.15 -10.35
C PRO A 369 -9.25 27.37 -10.31
#